data_AF-A0AAV8XUA6-F1
#
_entry.id   AF-A0AAV8XUA6-F1
#
_cell.length_a   1.000
_cell.length_b   1.000
_cell.length_c   1.000
_cell.angle_alpha   90.00
_cell.angle_beta   90.00
_cell.angle_gamma   90.00
#
_symmetry.space_group_name_H-M   'P 1'
#
loop_
_entity.id
_entity.type
_entity.pdbx_description
1 polymer ?
#
loop_
_entity_poly.entity_id
_entity_poly.type
_entity_poly.pdbx_seq_one_letter_code
_entity_poly.pdbx_strand_id
1 'polypeptide(L)'
;MFFFYFSFTISGLICAEGELWKEQRRFVHSCLRLFGASKIGPQENKLECLIMEHVLDFVKYIEGIGPIPIDPLQPLRHSLGSAINIIVFGKSWSREDETWKWLQYLQEEGIQHVGVAGPLNFLPFLRFMPKFNQTMNFLVDGKHETHKVYRQIINDQEFWVKQQTADDFDTNRNVSNIIQAFLSERERKKNNPEVVEKFYNDQQFHHLLADLFGAGLDTTLTTLR
;
A
#
# COMPACT_ATOMS: atom_id res chain seq x y z
N MET A 1 20.37 -4.63 -4.48
CA MET A 1 20.31 -3.20 -4.12
C MET A 1 20.62 -2.33 -5.36
N PHE A 2 21.69 -2.58 -6.11
CA PHE A 2 22.09 -1.77 -7.29
C PHE A 2 21.04 -1.59 -8.42
N PHE A 3 20.15 -2.54 -8.65
CA PHE A 3 19.11 -2.42 -9.68
C PHE A 3 18.01 -1.42 -9.32
N PHE A 4 17.58 -1.42 -8.05
CA PHE A 4 16.62 -0.44 -7.59
C PHE A 4 17.20 0.96 -7.77
N TYR A 5 18.45 1.20 -7.37
CA TYR A 5 19.12 2.51 -7.51
C TYR A 5 19.08 3.16 -8.92
N PHE A 6 19.10 2.36 -9.99
CA PHE A 6 19.21 2.89 -11.36
C PHE A 6 17.87 3.09 -12.09
N SER A 7 16.77 2.52 -11.58
CA SER A 7 15.45 2.62 -12.23
C SER A 7 14.30 2.88 -11.26
N PHE A 8 14.50 2.65 -9.97
CA PHE A 8 13.56 2.88 -8.89
C PHE A 8 14.18 3.81 -7.83
N THR A 9 13.59 4.98 -7.71
CA THR A 9 13.90 5.93 -6.64
C THR A 9 13.92 5.27 -5.25
N ILE A 10 14.94 5.58 -4.45
CA ILE A 10 15.11 5.12 -3.05
C ILE A 10 14.03 5.79 -2.19
N SER A 11 12.86 5.19 -2.15
CA SER A 11 11.67 5.70 -1.46
C SER A 11 10.77 4.53 -1.05
N GLY A 12 9.73 4.83 -0.29
CA GLY A 12 8.85 3.82 0.31
C GLY A 12 9.46 3.25 1.58
N LEU A 13 9.22 1.97 1.83
CA LEU A 13 9.71 1.23 2.98
C LEU A 13 10.64 0.07 2.57
N ILE A 14 10.38 -0.55 1.40
CA ILE A 14 11.12 -1.72 0.92
C ILE A 14 12.51 -1.32 0.43
N CYS A 15 12.61 -0.25 -0.36
CA CYS A 15 13.85 0.21 -0.97
C CYS A 15 14.53 1.35 -0.21
N ALA A 16 13.86 1.93 0.78
CA ALA A 16 14.42 3.02 1.58
C ALA A 16 15.61 2.56 2.43
N GLU A 17 16.52 3.48 2.69
CA GLU A 17 17.74 3.24 3.47
C GLU A 17 18.01 4.35 4.48
N GLY A 18 18.94 4.08 5.41
CA GLY A 18 19.43 5.07 6.36
C GLY A 18 18.32 5.69 7.22
N GLU A 19 18.37 7.01 7.38
CA GLU A 19 17.40 7.74 8.19
C GLU A 19 15.98 7.71 7.61
N LEU A 20 15.83 7.65 6.27
CA LEU A 20 14.51 7.54 5.64
C LEU A 20 13.83 6.24 6.06
N TRP A 21 14.52 5.10 5.95
CA TRP A 21 13.98 3.82 6.38
C TRP A 21 13.61 3.80 7.87
N LYS A 22 14.49 4.34 8.74
CA LYS A 22 14.23 4.38 10.19
C LYS A 22 12.97 5.17 10.51
N GLU A 23 12.80 6.34 9.90
CA GLU A 23 11.64 7.19 10.12
C GLU A 23 10.35 6.55 9.59
N GLN A 24 10.37 6.05 8.36
CA GLN A 24 9.19 5.45 7.72
C GLN A 24 8.76 4.16 8.41
N ARG A 25 9.72 3.31 8.82
CA ARG A 25 9.43 2.10 9.60
C ARG A 25 8.79 2.45 10.94
N ARG A 26 9.31 3.45 11.65
CA ARG A 26 8.74 3.92 12.91
C ARG A 26 7.32 4.45 12.71
N PHE A 27 7.13 5.28 11.69
CA PHE A 27 5.84 5.86 11.33
C PHE A 27 4.79 4.77 11.04
N VAL A 28 5.08 3.83 10.13
CA VAL A 28 4.16 2.73 9.79
C VAL A 28 3.85 1.88 11.00
N HIS A 29 4.85 1.53 11.80
CA HIS A 29 4.64 0.71 12.99
C HIS A 29 3.73 1.42 14.01
N SER A 30 3.89 2.73 14.20
CA SER A 30 2.98 3.53 15.03
C SER A 30 1.55 3.53 14.47
N CYS A 31 1.38 3.63 13.15
CA CYS A 31 0.08 3.58 12.50
C CYS A 31 -0.61 2.21 12.70
N LEU A 32 0.11 1.11 12.46
CA LEU A 32 -0.45 -0.23 12.65
C LEU A 32 -0.90 -0.46 14.10
N ARG A 33 -0.13 0.03 15.08
CA ARG A 33 -0.53 -0.01 16.49
C ARG A 33 -1.80 0.82 16.75
N LEU A 34 -1.89 2.01 16.16
CA LEU A 34 -3.08 2.86 16.26
C LEU A 34 -4.32 2.17 15.67
N PHE A 35 -4.17 1.46 14.56
CA PHE A 35 -5.26 0.75 13.88
C PHE A 35 -5.65 -0.59 14.53
N GLY A 36 -5.05 -0.93 15.67
CA GLY A 36 -5.42 -2.11 16.45
C GLY A 36 -4.58 -3.36 16.17
N ALA A 37 -3.40 -3.24 15.54
CA ALA A 37 -2.44 -4.35 15.44
C ALA A 37 -1.73 -4.67 16.77
N SER A 38 -1.97 -3.87 17.82
CA SER A 38 -1.45 -4.07 19.17
C SER A 38 -2.59 -4.32 20.14
N LYS A 39 -2.45 -5.35 21.00
CA LYS A 39 -3.37 -5.65 22.12
C LYS A 39 -3.31 -4.65 23.28
N ILE A 40 -2.65 -3.51 23.07
CA ILE A 40 -2.42 -2.47 24.06
C ILE A 40 -2.73 -1.16 23.37
N GLY A 41 -3.87 -0.54 23.74
CA GLY A 41 -4.29 0.78 23.26
C GLY A 41 -5.81 0.95 23.23
N PRO A 42 -6.31 2.20 23.01
CA PRO A 42 -7.74 2.53 23.02
C PRO A 42 -8.53 1.97 21.82
N GLN A 43 -7.86 1.33 20.86
CA GLN A 43 -8.45 0.75 19.65
C GLN A 43 -8.12 -0.75 19.52
N GLU A 44 -7.88 -1.43 20.65
CA GLU A 44 -7.78 -2.89 20.68
C GLU A 44 -9.02 -3.46 19.97
N ASN A 45 -8.79 -4.40 19.04
CA ASN A 45 -9.81 -5.08 18.22
C ASN A 45 -10.28 -4.37 16.94
N LYS A 46 -9.89 -3.12 16.62
CA LYS A 46 -10.35 -2.51 15.35
C LYS A 46 -9.90 -3.29 14.10
N LEU A 47 -8.63 -3.68 14.06
CA LEU A 47 -8.10 -4.50 12.97
C LEU A 47 -8.77 -5.88 12.92
N GLU A 48 -9.02 -6.49 14.07
CA GLU A 48 -9.73 -7.77 14.16
C GLU A 48 -11.16 -7.66 13.61
N CYS A 49 -11.92 -6.64 14.03
CA CYS A 49 -13.26 -6.38 13.52
C CYS A 49 -13.27 -6.19 12.00
N LEU A 50 -12.32 -5.41 11.46
CA LEU A 50 -12.18 -5.20 10.01
C LEU A 50 -11.88 -6.51 9.28
N ILE A 51 -10.98 -7.34 9.81
CA ILE A 51 -10.67 -8.65 9.23
C ILE A 51 -11.93 -9.53 9.27
N MET A 52 -12.62 -9.59 10.40
CA MET A 52 -13.82 -10.42 10.57
C MET A 52 -14.96 -9.98 9.65
N GLU A 53 -15.15 -8.68 9.43
CA GLU A 53 -16.12 -8.16 8.47
C GLU A 53 -15.86 -8.72 7.06
N HIS A 54 -14.63 -8.61 6.57
CA HIS A 54 -14.26 -9.11 5.25
C HIS A 54 -14.24 -10.64 5.14
N VAL A 55 -13.94 -11.37 6.24
CA VAL A 55 -14.07 -12.83 6.31
C VAL A 55 -15.54 -13.24 6.19
N LEU A 56 -16.45 -12.58 6.90
CA LEU A 56 -17.88 -12.86 6.82
C LEU A 56 -18.44 -12.59 5.42
N ASP A 57 -18.01 -11.51 4.77
CA ASP A 57 -18.39 -11.21 3.39
C ASP A 57 -17.86 -12.25 2.39
N PHE A 58 -16.63 -12.74 2.61
CA PHE A 58 -16.08 -13.84 1.83
C PHE A 58 -16.92 -15.11 1.99
N VAL A 59 -17.23 -15.52 3.23
CA VAL A 59 -18.03 -16.73 3.49
C VAL A 59 -19.41 -16.63 2.85
N LYS A 60 -20.13 -15.50 3.04
CA LYS A 60 -21.43 -15.25 2.40
C LYS A 60 -21.36 -15.33 0.88
N TYR A 61 -20.30 -14.80 0.28
CA TYR A 61 -20.10 -14.85 -1.17
C TYR A 61 -19.94 -16.29 -1.65
N ILE A 62 -19.13 -17.11 -0.96
CA ILE A 62 -18.94 -18.52 -1.30
C ILE A 62 -20.25 -19.31 -1.13
N GLU A 63 -20.98 -19.10 -0.04
CA GLU A 63 -22.28 -19.74 0.20
C GLU A 63 -23.32 -19.36 -0.87
N GLY A 64 -23.31 -18.10 -1.33
CA GLY A 64 -24.23 -17.59 -2.34
C GLY A 64 -24.01 -18.16 -3.75
N ILE A 65 -22.82 -18.69 -4.05
CA ILE A 65 -22.53 -19.35 -5.33
C ILE A 65 -23.20 -20.74 -5.42
N GLY A 66 -23.54 -21.35 -4.27
CA GLY A 66 -24.11 -22.69 -4.22
C GLY A 66 -23.07 -23.79 -4.56
N PRO A 67 -23.50 -24.99 -4.97
CA PRO A 67 -22.64 -26.17 -5.08
C PRO A 67 -21.73 -26.19 -6.32
N ILE A 68 -21.38 -25.02 -6.87
CA ILE A 68 -20.55 -24.91 -8.09
C ILE A 68 -19.08 -24.93 -7.70
N PRO A 69 -18.23 -25.77 -8.32
CA PRO A 69 -16.79 -25.70 -8.14
C PRO A 69 -16.26 -24.32 -8.56
N ILE A 70 -15.54 -23.66 -7.66
CA ILE A 70 -14.91 -22.36 -7.89
C ILE A 70 -13.46 -22.37 -7.44
N ASP A 71 -12.65 -21.51 -8.06
CA ASP A 71 -11.34 -21.15 -7.52
C ASP A 71 -11.53 -20.15 -6.36
N PRO A 72 -11.22 -20.52 -5.10
CA PRO A 72 -11.39 -19.63 -3.95
C PRO A 72 -10.36 -18.50 -3.92
N LEU A 73 -9.30 -18.57 -4.74
CA LEU A 73 -8.21 -17.61 -4.72
C LEU A 73 -8.67 -16.20 -5.14
N GLN A 74 -9.51 -16.10 -6.18
CA GLN A 74 -10.04 -14.82 -6.65
C GLN A 74 -11.00 -14.17 -5.62
N PRO A 75 -11.96 -14.90 -5.03
CA PRO A 75 -12.76 -14.41 -3.92
C PRO A 75 -11.94 -13.99 -2.70
N LEU A 76 -10.93 -14.77 -2.33
CA LEU A 76 -10.05 -14.51 -1.19
C LEU A 76 -9.19 -13.27 -1.43
N ARG A 77 -8.58 -13.14 -2.62
CA ARG A 77 -7.78 -11.98 -3.02
C ARG A 77 -8.57 -10.68 -2.90
N HIS A 78 -9.83 -10.67 -3.34
CA HIS A 78 -10.70 -9.50 -3.19
C HIS A 78 -11.01 -9.17 -1.72
N SER A 79 -11.36 -10.17 -0.90
CA SER A 79 -11.67 -9.96 0.52
C SER A 79 -10.46 -9.41 1.29
N LEU A 80 -9.30 -10.06 1.16
CA LEU A 80 -8.05 -9.61 1.78
C LEU A 80 -7.59 -8.25 1.25
N GLY A 81 -7.65 -8.08 -0.07
CA GLY A 81 -7.32 -6.82 -0.73
C GLY A 81 -8.19 -5.69 -0.22
N SER A 82 -9.50 -5.91 -0.02
CA SER A 82 -10.41 -4.90 0.52
C SER A 82 -10.04 -4.51 1.95
N ALA A 83 -9.74 -5.47 2.83
CA ALA A 83 -9.30 -5.18 4.19
C ALA A 83 -8.00 -4.33 4.20
N ILE A 84 -7.02 -4.70 3.38
CA ILE A 84 -5.76 -3.95 3.24
C ILE A 84 -6.01 -2.55 2.66
N ASN A 85 -6.88 -2.44 1.66
CA ASN A 85 -7.23 -1.16 1.04
C ASN A 85 -7.89 -0.20 2.05
N ILE A 86 -8.71 -0.70 2.97
CA ILE A 86 -9.25 0.13 4.06
C ILE A 86 -8.12 0.64 4.97
N ILE A 87 -7.14 -0.19 5.33
CA ILE A 87 -6.01 0.21 6.18
C ILE A 87 -5.10 1.23 5.47
N VAL A 88 -4.80 0.99 4.20
CA VAL A 88 -3.83 1.80 3.43
C VAL A 88 -4.48 3.05 2.86
N PHE A 89 -5.59 2.87 2.13
CA PHE A 89 -6.26 3.91 1.35
C PHE A 89 -7.51 4.48 2.03
N GLY A 90 -8.05 3.85 3.07
CA GLY A 90 -9.33 4.24 3.65
C GLY A 90 -10.52 4.03 2.71
N LYS A 91 -10.35 3.19 1.68
CA LYS A 91 -11.34 2.95 0.63
C LYS A 91 -11.31 1.48 0.24
N SER A 92 -12.46 0.85 0.04
CA SER A 92 -12.57 -0.42 -0.68
C SER A 92 -13.22 -0.17 -2.04
N TRP A 93 -12.96 -1.08 -2.98
CA TRP A 93 -13.59 -1.11 -4.29
C TRP A 93 -14.55 -2.28 -4.38
N SER A 94 -15.54 -2.18 -5.25
CA SER A 94 -16.38 -3.34 -5.57
C SER A 94 -15.57 -4.37 -6.36
N ARG A 95 -16.01 -5.63 -6.33
CA ARG A 95 -15.35 -6.73 -7.07
C ARG A 95 -15.28 -6.46 -8.58
N GLU A 96 -16.28 -5.77 -9.12
CA GLU A 96 -16.38 -5.47 -10.55
C GLU A 96 -15.69 -4.18 -10.98
N ASP A 97 -15.16 -3.40 -10.03
CA ASP A 97 -14.49 -2.14 -10.31
C ASP A 97 -13.24 -2.33 -11.18
N GLU A 98 -13.17 -1.59 -12.28
CA GLU A 98 -12.09 -1.70 -13.25
C GLU A 98 -10.74 -1.24 -12.70
N THR A 99 -10.73 -0.23 -11.81
CA THR A 99 -9.50 0.22 -11.15
C THR A 99 -8.98 -0.89 -10.24
N TRP A 100 -9.88 -1.56 -9.51
CA TRP A 100 -9.51 -2.66 -8.63
C TRP A 100 -9.00 -3.89 -9.36
N LYS A 101 -9.66 -4.28 -10.46
CA LYS A 101 -9.18 -5.37 -11.33
C LYS A 101 -7.79 -5.06 -11.88
N TRP A 102 -7.58 -3.82 -12.34
CA TRP A 102 -6.30 -3.37 -12.86
C TRP A 102 -5.19 -3.33 -11.78
N LEU A 103 -5.48 -2.86 -10.56
CA LEU A 103 -4.52 -2.87 -9.44
C LEU A 103 -4.10 -4.30 -9.07
N GLN A 104 -5.03 -5.26 -9.05
CA GLN A 104 -4.72 -6.67 -8.81
C GLN A 104 -3.86 -7.26 -9.93
N TYR A 105 -4.17 -6.94 -11.19
CA TYR A 105 -3.37 -7.35 -12.34
C TYR A 105 -1.93 -6.83 -12.25
N LEU A 106 -1.76 -5.53 -11.96
CA LEU A 106 -0.44 -4.94 -11.77
C LEU A 106 0.34 -5.56 -10.61
N GLN A 107 -0.34 -5.88 -9.51
CA GLN A 107 0.28 -6.53 -8.37
C GLN A 107 0.80 -7.93 -8.77
N GLU A 108 -0.04 -8.76 -9.40
CA GLU A 108 0.29 -10.12 -9.80
C GLU A 108 1.44 -10.17 -10.82
N GLU A 109 1.38 -9.36 -11.87
CA GLU A 109 2.44 -9.28 -12.88
C GLU A 109 3.69 -8.59 -12.35
N GLY A 110 3.53 -7.55 -11.52
CA GLY A 110 4.63 -6.80 -10.93
C GLY A 110 5.55 -7.68 -10.10
N ILE A 111 5.00 -8.61 -9.31
CA ILE A 111 5.79 -9.56 -8.50
C ILE A 111 6.60 -10.50 -9.39
N GLN A 112 5.99 -11.06 -10.44
CA GLN A 112 6.69 -11.93 -11.39
C GLN A 112 7.86 -11.19 -12.04
N HIS A 113 7.63 -9.92 -12.41
CA HIS A 113 8.62 -9.07 -13.05
C HIS A 113 9.73 -8.59 -12.13
N VAL A 114 9.45 -8.31 -10.85
CA VAL A 114 10.50 -8.01 -9.85
C VAL A 114 11.43 -9.21 -9.67
N GLY A 115 10.90 -10.44 -9.69
CA GLY A 115 11.71 -11.66 -9.70
C GLY A 115 12.63 -11.76 -10.92
N VAL A 116 12.10 -11.45 -12.11
CA VAL A 116 12.87 -11.41 -13.37
C VAL A 116 13.88 -10.26 -13.41
N ALA A 117 13.69 -9.22 -12.61
CA ALA A 117 14.61 -8.11 -12.49
C ALA A 117 15.84 -8.41 -11.61
N GLY A 118 15.84 -9.52 -10.86
CA GLY A 118 16.97 -9.97 -10.05
C GLY A 118 18.31 -9.99 -10.83
N PRO A 119 18.41 -10.70 -11.96
CA PRO A 119 19.59 -10.73 -12.83
C PRO A 119 20.08 -9.35 -13.30
N LEU A 120 19.19 -8.36 -13.47
CA LEU A 120 19.60 -7.01 -13.88
C LEU A 120 20.46 -6.31 -12.82
N ASN A 121 20.38 -6.72 -11.54
CA ASN A 121 21.30 -6.24 -10.49
C ASN A 121 22.75 -6.65 -10.75
N PHE A 122 22.95 -7.83 -11.33
CA PHE A 122 24.27 -8.45 -11.48
C PHE A 122 24.82 -8.33 -12.89
N LEU A 123 23.93 -8.19 -13.89
CA LEU A 123 24.27 -8.12 -15.31
C LEU A 123 23.59 -6.89 -15.96
N PRO A 124 24.13 -5.67 -15.77
CA PRO A 124 23.48 -4.43 -16.22
C PRO A 124 23.27 -4.34 -17.74
N PHE A 125 24.02 -5.10 -18.55
CA PHE A 125 23.86 -5.12 -20.01
C PHE A 125 22.55 -5.81 -20.45
N LEU A 126 21.94 -6.64 -19.60
CA LEU A 126 20.68 -7.32 -19.92
C LEU A 126 19.52 -6.33 -20.15
N ARG A 127 19.62 -5.07 -19.68
CA ARG A 127 18.63 -4.02 -19.94
C ARG A 127 18.41 -3.70 -21.42
N PHE A 128 19.40 -3.97 -22.27
CA PHE A 128 19.30 -3.75 -23.72
C PHE A 128 18.63 -4.91 -24.45
N MET A 129 18.41 -6.04 -23.76
CA MET A 129 17.71 -7.18 -24.33
C MET A 129 16.20 -6.90 -24.34
N PRO A 130 15.48 -7.20 -25.45
CA PRO A 130 14.07 -6.85 -25.61
C PRO A 130 13.17 -7.29 -24.46
N LYS A 131 13.36 -8.50 -23.92
CA LYS A 131 12.56 -9.05 -22.83
C LYS A 131 12.66 -8.22 -21.54
N PHE A 132 13.88 -7.86 -21.14
CA PHE A 132 14.08 -7.05 -19.93
C PHE A 132 13.63 -5.60 -20.13
N ASN A 133 13.83 -5.04 -21.34
CA ASN A 133 13.32 -3.72 -21.67
C ASN A 133 11.78 -3.65 -21.56
N GLN A 134 11.06 -4.65 -22.10
CA GLN A 134 9.60 -4.74 -21.95
C GLN A 134 9.17 -4.83 -20.49
N THR A 135 9.83 -5.67 -19.69
CA THR A 135 9.59 -5.77 -18.25
C THR A 135 9.84 -4.43 -17.54
N MET A 136 10.88 -3.70 -17.90
CA MET A 136 11.16 -2.39 -17.32
C MET A 136 10.07 -1.36 -17.66
N ASN A 137 9.64 -1.31 -18.93
CA ASN A 137 8.60 -0.38 -19.34
C ASN A 137 7.28 -0.68 -18.62
N PHE A 138 6.89 -1.96 -18.54
CA PHE A 138 5.71 -2.37 -17.76
C PHE A 138 5.77 -1.89 -16.31
N LEU A 139 6.90 -2.09 -15.64
CA LEU A 139 7.08 -1.70 -14.24
C LEU A 139 7.09 -0.17 -14.05
N VAL A 140 7.73 0.57 -14.95
CA VAL A 140 7.79 2.04 -14.89
C VAL A 140 6.43 2.67 -15.20
N ASP A 141 5.74 2.16 -16.23
CA ASP A 141 4.41 2.64 -16.63
C ASP A 141 3.38 2.29 -15.55
N GLY A 142 3.40 1.04 -15.04
CA GLY A 142 2.55 0.61 -13.93
C GLY A 142 2.77 1.46 -12.67
N LYS A 143 4.03 1.82 -12.36
CA LYS A 143 4.33 2.78 -11.30
C LYS A 143 3.68 4.14 -11.58
N HIS A 144 3.88 4.71 -12.76
CA HIS A 144 3.34 6.03 -13.08
C HIS A 144 1.81 6.06 -12.99
N GLU A 145 1.13 5.06 -13.54
CA GLU A 145 -0.33 4.96 -13.50
C GLU A 145 -0.86 4.74 -12.07
N THR A 146 -0.20 3.90 -11.26
CA THR A 146 -0.63 3.70 -9.86
C THR A 146 -0.49 4.98 -9.05
N HIS A 147 0.55 5.78 -9.30
CA HIS A 147 0.70 7.08 -8.66
C HIS A 147 -0.42 8.06 -9.04
N LYS A 148 -1.01 7.97 -10.24
CA LYS A 148 -2.19 8.77 -10.60
C LYS A 148 -3.41 8.37 -9.76
N VAL A 149 -3.65 7.06 -9.61
CA VAL A 149 -4.73 6.54 -8.76
C VAL A 149 -4.53 6.97 -7.31
N TYR A 150 -3.32 6.80 -6.77
CA TYR A 150 -3.02 7.23 -5.40
C TYR A 150 -3.22 8.72 -5.19
N ARG A 151 -2.81 9.56 -6.15
CA ARG A 151 -3.03 11.01 -6.09
C ARG A 151 -4.51 11.36 -6.01
N GLN A 152 -5.37 10.68 -6.76
CA GLN A 152 -6.82 10.89 -6.68
C GLN A 152 -7.35 10.57 -5.27
N ILE A 153 -6.98 9.41 -4.72
CA ILE A 153 -7.39 9.00 -3.36
C ILE A 153 -6.85 9.97 -2.31
N ILE A 154 -5.59 10.40 -2.44
CA ILE A 154 -4.98 11.37 -1.53
C ILE A 154 -5.76 12.69 -1.55
N ASN A 155 -6.05 13.22 -2.75
CA ASN A 155 -6.78 14.48 -2.92
C ASN A 155 -8.16 14.42 -2.26
N ASP A 156 -8.88 13.30 -2.39
CA ASP A 156 -10.18 13.09 -1.73
C ASP A 156 -10.08 13.19 -0.20
N GLN A 157 -8.93 12.82 0.37
CA GLN A 157 -8.68 12.84 1.82
C GLN A 157 -8.00 14.12 2.33
N GLU A 158 -7.43 14.96 1.46
CA GLU A 158 -6.86 16.25 1.88
C GLU A 158 -7.91 17.17 2.52
N PHE A 159 -9.17 17.09 2.08
CA PHE A 159 -10.28 17.83 2.69
C PHE A 159 -10.53 17.43 4.14
N TRP A 160 -10.30 16.17 4.50
CA TRP A 160 -10.45 15.68 5.87
C TRP A 160 -9.37 16.26 6.78
N VAL A 161 -8.12 16.34 6.31
CA VAL A 161 -7.02 16.93 7.08
C VAL A 161 -7.20 18.43 7.29
N LYS A 162 -7.68 19.17 6.30
CA LYS A 162 -7.94 20.62 6.42
C LYS A 162 -9.02 20.97 7.45
N GLN A 163 -9.87 20.01 7.81
CA GLN A 163 -10.93 20.21 8.81
C GLN A 163 -10.49 19.86 10.24
N GLN A 164 -9.30 19.28 10.42
CA GLN A 164 -8.80 18.93 11.75
C GLN A 164 -8.16 20.13 12.45
N THR A 165 -8.34 20.16 13.77
CA THR A 165 -7.71 21.13 14.66
C THR A 165 -6.31 20.65 15.09
N ALA A 166 -5.49 21.55 15.64
CA ALA A 166 -4.18 21.18 16.18
C ALA A 166 -4.26 20.06 17.24
N ASP A 167 -5.32 20.08 18.07
CA ASP A 167 -5.55 19.07 19.11
C ASP A 167 -5.96 17.70 18.54
N ASP A 168 -6.60 17.65 17.36
CA ASP A 168 -6.96 16.40 16.70
C ASP A 168 -5.72 15.64 16.21
N PHE A 169 -4.71 16.38 15.75
CA PHE A 169 -3.43 15.81 15.30
C PHE A 169 -2.61 15.22 16.45
N ASP A 170 -2.60 15.88 17.62
CA ASP A 170 -1.85 15.40 18.78
C ASP A 170 -2.48 14.15 19.41
N THR A 171 -3.81 14.04 19.38
CA THR A 171 -4.50 12.90 19.99
C THR A 171 -4.67 11.71 19.05
N ASN A 172 -4.43 11.88 17.74
CA ASN A 172 -4.64 10.87 16.69
C ASN A 172 -6.02 10.18 16.75
N ARG A 173 -7.02 10.82 17.36
CA ARG A 173 -8.31 10.16 17.69
C ARG A 173 -9.11 9.76 16.46
N ASN A 174 -8.91 10.45 15.34
CA ASN A 174 -9.75 10.32 14.15
C ASN A 174 -9.03 9.72 12.93
N VAL A 175 -7.73 9.41 13.04
CA VAL A 175 -6.96 8.81 11.94
C VAL A 175 -7.36 7.35 11.79
N SER A 176 -7.84 6.98 10.61
CA SER A 176 -8.37 5.63 10.32
C SER A 176 -7.59 4.84 9.28
N ASN A 177 -6.67 5.48 8.55
CA ASN A 177 -5.88 4.86 7.50
C ASN A 177 -4.52 5.54 7.32
N ILE A 178 -3.63 4.91 6.54
CA ILE A 178 -2.25 5.38 6.32
C ILE A 178 -2.20 6.73 5.60
N ILE A 179 -3.08 7.00 4.63
CA ILE A 179 -3.14 8.30 3.94
C ILE A 179 -3.39 9.42 4.96
N GLN A 180 -4.43 9.27 5.78
CA GLN A 180 -4.74 10.23 6.84
C GLN A 180 -3.57 10.42 7.79
N ALA A 181 -2.94 9.34 8.24
CA ALA A 181 -1.79 9.41 9.15
C ALA A 181 -0.61 10.17 8.54
N PHE A 182 -0.32 9.94 7.26
CA PHE A 182 0.80 10.55 6.56
C PHE A 182 0.56 12.04 6.33
N LEU A 183 -0.66 12.40 5.91
CA LEU A 183 -1.07 13.79 5.72
C LEU A 183 -1.05 14.56 7.06
N SER A 184 -1.54 13.96 8.14
CA SER A 184 -1.49 14.53 9.49
C SER A 184 -0.05 14.80 9.95
N GLU A 185 0.85 13.82 9.76
CA GLU A 185 2.24 13.97 10.16
C GLU A 185 3.00 14.99 9.30
N ARG A 186 2.67 15.08 8.01
CA ARG A 186 3.16 16.11 7.09
C ARG A 186 2.73 17.51 7.52
N GLU A 187 1.46 17.67 7.89
CA GLU A 187 0.91 18.95 8.38
C GLU A 187 1.54 19.36 9.73
N ARG A 188 1.70 18.41 10.66
CA ARG A 188 2.37 18.64 11.96
C ARG A 188 3.81 19.14 11.79
N LYS A 189 4.51 18.67 10.75
CA LYS A 189 5.90 19.02 10.44
C LYS A 189 6.05 20.20 9.47
N LYS A 190 4.95 20.85 9.05
CA LYS A 190 4.99 21.93 8.03
C LYS A 190 5.94 23.09 8.35
N ASN A 191 6.17 23.37 9.63
CA ASN A 191 7.09 24.43 10.08
C ASN A 191 8.57 24.01 9.98
N ASN A 192 8.87 22.78 9.58
CA ASN A 192 10.22 22.25 9.33
C ASN A 192 10.32 21.72 7.88
N PRO A 193 10.46 22.61 6.88
CA PRO A 193 10.40 22.23 5.46
C PRO A 193 11.42 21.15 5.07
N GLU A 194 12.63 21.20 5.63
CA GLU A 194 13.68 20.19 5.36
C GLU A 194 13.25 18.77 5.78
N VAL A 195 12.50 18.65 6.88
CA VAL A 195 12.00 17.36 7.38
C VAL A 195 10.88 16.86 6.48
N VAL A 196 9.98 17.75 6.04
CA VAL A 196 8.90 17.42 5.12
C VAL A 196 9.46 16.99 3.77
N GLU A 197 10.38 17.74 3.20
CA GLU A 197 11.03 17.42 1.93
C GLU A 197 11.78 16.09 2.00
N LYS A 198 12.46 15.82 3.11
CA LYS A 198 13.24 14.59 3.27
C LYS A 198 12.41 13.33 3.52
N PHE A 199 11.34 13.42 4.32
CA PHE A 199 10.63 12.23 4.82
C PHE A 199 9.15 12.17 4.43
N TYR A 200 8.51 13.29 4.07
CA TYR A 200 7.07 13.37 3.83
C TYR A 200 6.72 14.00 2.47
N ASN A 201 7.63 13.89 1.49
CA ASN A 201 7.38 14.32 0.13
C ASN A 201 6.44 13.36 -0.63
N ASP A 202 5.87 13.82 -1.74
CA ASP A 202 4.92 13.05 -2.54
C ASP A 202 5.51 11.76 -3.11
N GLN A 203 6.80 11.75 -3.47
CA GLN A 203 7.45 10.55 -3.98
C GLN A 203 7.49 9.47 -2.90
N GLN A 204 7.92 9.83 -1.69
CA GLN A 204 7.91 8.93 -0.55
C GLN A 204 6.50 8.43 -0.25
N PHE A 205 5.51 9.31 -0.31
CA PHE A 205 4.13 8.96 -0.01
C PHE A 205 3.59 7.89 -0.96
N HIS A 206 3.71 8.09 -2.27
CA HIS A 206 3.22 7.12 -3.25
C HIS A 206 3.94 5.76 -3.16
N HIS A 207 5.26 5.74 -2.94
CA HIS A 207 6.00 4.48 -2.80
C HIS A 207 5.63 3.76 -1.50
N LEU A 208 5.39 4.51 -0.41
CA LEU A 208 4.94 3.91 0.85
C LEU A 208 3.59 3.21 0.69
N LEU A 209 2.63 3.86 0.00
CA LEU A 209 1.33 3.27 -0.28
C LEU A 209 1.44 2.01 -1.15
N ALA A 210 2.27 2.05 -2.20
CA ALA A 210 2.54 0.90 -3.05
C ALA A 210 3.13 -0.28 -2.25
N ASP A 211 4.13 -0.01 -1.41
CA ASP A 211 4.81 -1.03 -0.62
C ASP A 211 3.87 -1.69 0.39
N LEU A 212 3.06 -0.91 1.11
CA LEU A 212 2.13 -1.43 2.11
C LEU A 212 1.00 -2.26 1.47
N PHE A 213 0.43 -1.76 0.37
CA PHE A 213 -0.60 -2.48 -0.37
C PHE A 213 -0.05 -3.77 -1.01
N GLY A 214 0.99 -3.64 -1.83
CA GLY A 214 1.53 -4.73 -2.62
C GLY A 214 2.11 -5.85 -1.76
N ALA A 215 2.98 -5.51 -0.81
CA ALA A 215 3.58 -6.52 0.06
C ALA A 215 2.56 -7.11 1.03
N GLY A 216 1.64 -6.29 1.58
CA GLY A 216 0.60 -6.75 2.49
C GLY A 216 -0.32 -7.78 1.83
N LEU A 217 -0.78 -7.50 0.61
CA LEU A 217 -1.72 -8.37 -0.11
C LEU A 217 -1.05 -9.66 -0.54
N ASP A 218 0.12 -9.56 -1.17
CA ASP A 218 0.82 -10.72 -1.73
C ASP A 218 1.24 -11.74 -0.66
N THR A 219 1.91 -11.25 0.39
CA THR A 219 2.45 -12.14 1.43
C THR A 219 1.33 -12.83 2.21
N THR A 220 0.24 -12.11 2.50
CA THR A 220 -0.92 -12.67 3.20
C THR A 220 -1.66 -13.67 2.32
N LEU A 221 -1.89 -13.34 1.04
CA LEU A 221 -2.54 -14.24 0.09
C LEU A 221 -1.72 -15.51 -0.11
N THR A 222 -0.40 -15.39 -0.26
CA THR A 222 0.53 -16.52 -0.42
C THR A 222 0.55 -17.41 0.81
N THR A 223 0.40 -16.83 2.01
CA THR A 223 0.36 -17.61 3.26
C THR A 223 -0.93 -18.40 3.42
N LEU A 224 -2.05 -17.91 2.86
CA LEU A 224 -3.38 -18.53 2.98
C LEU A 224 -3.74 -19.46 1.82
N ARG A 225 -3.04 -19.35 0.67
CA ARG A 225 -3.20 -20.21 -0.50
C ARG A 225 -2.67 -21.62 -0.25
#